data_AF-A0A142X802-F1
#
_entry.id   AF-A0A142X802-F1
#
_cell.length_a   1.000
_cell.length_b   1.000
_cell.length_c   1.000
_cell.angle_alpha   90.00
_cell.angle_beta   90.00
_cell.angle_gamma   90.00
#
_symmetry.space_group_name_H-M   'P 1'
#
loop_
_entity.id
_entity.type
_entity.pdbx_description
1 polymer ?
#
loop_
_entity_poly.entity_id
_entity_poly.type
_entity_poly.pdbx_seq_one_letter_code
_entity_poly.pdbx_strand_id
1 'polypeptide(L)'
;MSLNVEESDLDFRRFRCCGDEDLYPFECPRCGRLMVFCYECDTLHGDLKNLGSQAFPVNNSDPTRPIFSCPGCEYAFEYWFIRDCRYKASVERWVNAGFGHLLNSTELS
;
A
#
# COMPACT_ATOMS: atom_id res chain seq x y z
N MET A 1 -11.83 -18.66 2.68
CA MET A 1 -10.96 -17.99 1.69
C MET A 1 -10.93 -16.53 2.10
N SER A 2 -9.78 -16.02 2.54
CA SER A 2 -9.65 -14.61 2.92
C SER A 2 -9.47 -13.80 1.63
N LEU A 3 -10.39 -12.87 1.37
CA LEU A 3 -10.31 -11.94 0.23
C LEU A 3 -9.10 -11.02 0.41
N ASN A 4 -8.35 -10.80 -0.67
CA ASN A 4 -7.30 -9.78 -0.69
C ASN A 4 -7.94 -8.39 -0.73
N VAL A 5 -7.28 -7.42 -0.10
CA VAL A 5 -7.68 -6.01 -0.24
C VAL A 5 -7.29 -5.54 -1.63
N GLU A 6 -8.26 -5.02 -2.36
CA GLU A 6 -8.10 -4.35 -3.64
C GLU A 6 -8.20 -2.83 -3.49
N GLU A 7 -7.90 -2.10 -4.56
CA GLU A 7 -7.95 -0.64 -4.61
C GLU A 7 -9.33 -0.10 -4.18
N SER A 8 -10.41 -0.67 -4.72
CA SER A 8 -11.79 -0.30 -4.40
C SER A 8 -12.19 -0.49 -2.94
N ASP A 9 -11.43 -1.31 -2.20
CA ASP A 9 -11.67 -1.56 -0.79
C ASP A 9 -11.10 -0.46 0.09
N LEU A 10 -10.30 0.48 -0.43
CA LEU A 10 -9.70 1.56 0.35
C LEU A 10 -10.60 2.81 0.41
N ASP A 11 -10.72 3.42 1.60
CA ASP A 11 -11.33 4.74 1.76
C ASP A 11 -10.33 5.82 1.32
N PHE A 12 -10.28 6.12 0.01
CA PHE A 12 -9.31 7.03 -0.61
C PHE A 12 -9.19 8.39 0.10
N ARG A 13 -10.30 8.88 0.67
CA ARG A 13 -10.39 10.15 1.42
C ARG A 13 -9.41 10.21 2.62
N ARG A 14 -8.93 9.05 3.09
CA ARG A 14 -7.96 8.95 4.19
C ARG A 14 -6.53 9.22 3.74
N PHE A 15 -6.18 8.91 2.50
CA PHE A 15 -4.80 8.89 2.02
C PHE A 15 -4.27 10.26 1.60
N ARG A 16 -5.15 11.28 1.43
CA ARG A 16 -4.78 12.70 1.19
C ARG A 16 -3.67 12.89 0.15
N CYS A 17 -3.63 12.02 -0.85
CA CYS A 17 -2.55 11.92 -1.82
C CYS A 17 -2.91 12.67 -3.10
N CYS A 18 -3.52 11.95 -4.04
CA CYS A 18 -3.85 12.39 -5.38
C CYS A 18 -5.37 12.31 -5.63
N GLY A 19 -5.86 12.95 -6.70
CA GLY A 19 -7.28 13.29 -6.86
C GLY A 19 -8.18 12.11 -7.21
N ASP A 20 -7.60 11.10 -7.85
CA ASP A 20 -8.29 9.90 -8.32
C ASP A 20 -7.78 8.65 -7.57
N GLU A 21 -8.64 7.62 -7.49
CA GLU A 21 -8.59 6.52 -6.52
C GLU A 21 -7.49 5.44 -6.76
N ASP A 22 -6.42 5.75 -7.50
CA ASP A 22 -5.39 4.79 -7.97
C ASP A 22 -4.43 4.34 -6.84
N LEU A 23 -4.98 3.68 -5.82
CA LEU A 23 -4.29 3.21 -4.62
C LEU A 23 -4.01 1.71 -4.67
N TYR A 24 -2.76 1.34 -4.41
CA TYR A 24 -2.39 -0.06 -4.27
C TYR A 24 -2.11 -0.46 -2.83
N PRO A 25 -3.00 -1.22 -2.19
CA PRO A 25 -2.73 -1.84 -0.90
C PRO A 25 -1.80 -3.04 -1.06
N PHE A 26 -0.76 -3.11 -0.23
CA PHE A 26 0.19 -4.22 -0.25
C PHE A 26 0.88 -4.44 1.10
N GLU A 27 1.57 -5.58 1.20
CA GLU A 27 2.35 -6.00 2.35
C GLU A 27 3.79 -6.30 1.95
N CYS A 28 4.74 -5.90 2.79
CA CYS A 28 6.13 -6.33 2.65
C CYS A 28 6.26 -7.82 2.97
N PRO A 29 6.78 -8.65 2.06
CA PRO A 29 6.86 -10.10 2.27
C PRO A 29 7.88 -10.48 3.36
N ARG A 30 8.76 -9.55 3.73
CA ARG A 30 9.84 -9.79 4.70
C ARG A 30 9.44 -9.46 6.13
N CYS A 31 8.74 -8.34 6.35
CA CYS A 31 8.39 -7.87 7.70
C CYS A 31 6.89 -7.75 7.95
N GLY A 32 6.05 -8.06 6.96
CA GLY A 32 4.60 -7.98 7.08
C GLY A 32 4.06 -6.55 7.23
N ARG A 33 4.85 -5.52 6.90
CA ARG A 33 4.41 -4.13 6.99
C ARG A 33 3.41 -3.84 5.89
N LEU A 34 2.22 -3.38 6.27
CA LEU A 34 1.18 -2.92 5.36
C LEU A 34 1.47 -1.48 4.92
N MET A 35 1.31 -1.24 3.63
CA MET A 35 1.62 0.03 2.96
C MET A 35 0.60 0.26 1.84
N VAL A 36 0.52 1.51 1.36
CA VAL A 36 -0.26 1.88 0.18
C VAL A 36 0.60 2.72 -0.76
N PHE A 37 0.48 2.51 -2.06
CA PHE A 37 1.16 3.30 -3.08
C PHE A 37 0.15 3.98 -4.01
N CYS A 38 0.21 5.31 -4.17
CA CYS A 38 -0.57 6.11 -5.16
C CYS A 38 0.20 6.08 -6.48
N TYR A 39 -0.36 5.48 -7.54
CA TYR A 39 0.30 5.48 -8.85
C TYR A 39 0.29 6.84 -9.53
N GLU A 40 -0.80 7.60 -9.36
CA GLU A 40 -0.97 8.88 -10.06
C GLU A 40 0.07 9.93 -9.59
N CYS A 41 0.49 9.89 -8.33
CA CYS A 41 1.45 10.87 -7.79
C CYS A 41 2.74 10.26 -7.21
N ASP A 42 3.03 8.99 -7.48
CA ASP A 42 4.21 8.27 -6.99
C ASP A 42 4.42 8.38 -5.46
N THR A 43 3.33 8.44 -4.69
CA THR A 43 3.39 8.59 -3.23
C THR A 43 3.30 7.23 -2.54
N LEU A 44 4.32 6.90 -1.76
CA LEU A 44 4.31 5.74 -0.88
C LEU A 44 3.84 6.15 0.54
N HIS A 45 2.70 5.61 0.96
CA HIS A 45 2.24 5.63 2.36
C HIS A 45 2.85 4.46 3.12
N GLY A 46 4.09 4.66 3.58
CA GLY A 46 4.87 3.63 4.28
C GLY A 46 4.55 3.44 5.76
N ASP A 47 3.79 4.36 6.36
CA ASP A 47 3.27 4.25 7.72
C ASP A 47 1.78 4.59 7.77
N LEU A 48 0.95 3.55 7.76
CA LEU A 48 -0.51 3.69 7.78
C LEU A 48 -1.05 4.23 9.11
N LYS A 49 -0.23 4.30 10.18
CA LYS A 49 -0.61 4.98 11.42
C LYS A 49 -0.46 6.50 11.32
N ASN A 50 0.33 6.98 10.37
CA ASN A 50 0.62 8.39 10.18
C ASN A 50 0.65 8.74 8.68
N LEU A 51 -0.52 8.78 8.07
CA LEU A 51 -0.70 9.14 6.65
C LEU A 51 -0.27 10.58 6.34
N GLY A 52 -0.06 11.42 7.36
CA GLY A 52 0.38 12.81 7.20
C GLY A 52 1.90 12.99 7.22
N SER A 53 2.70 11.97 7.56
CA SER A 53 4.16 12.10 7.62
C SER A 53 4.87 11.44 6.44
N GLN A 54 5.63 12.27 5.73
CA GLN A 54 6.69 11.95 4.75
C GLN A 54 6.30 11.01 3.60
N ALA A 55 6.32 11.57 2.38
CA ALA A 55 6.49 10.79 1.17
C ALA A 55 7.82 10.02 1.27
N PHE A 56 7.74 8.70 1.26
CA PHE A 56 8.93 7.87 1.14
C PHE A 56 9.47 8.03 -0.29
N PRO A 57 10.80 8.06 -0.48
CA PRO A 57 11.39 8.25 -1.79
C PRO A 57 11.04 7.08 -2.71
N VAL A 58 10.52 7.42 -3.88
CA VAL A 58 10.15 6.50 -4.94
C VAL A 58 10.99 6.81 -6.18
N ASN A 59 11.49 5.76 -6.83
CA ASN A 59 12.21 5.81 -8.09
C ASN A 59 11.23 5.45 -9.21
N ASN A 60 10.73 6.47 -9.90
CA ASN A 60 9.83 6.38 -11.05
C ASN A 60 10.55 6.62 -12.39
N SER A 61 11.89 6.63 -12.39
CA SER A 61 12.69 7.09 -13.53
C SER A 61 13.61 6.00 -14.10
N ASP A 62 14.04 5.03 -13.28
CA ASP A 62 14.99 4.00 -13.69
C ASP A 62 14.47 2.58 -13.37
N PRO A 63 13.99 1.81 -14.37
CA PRO A 63 13.47 0.47 -14.18
C PRO A 63 14.53 -0.59 -13.87
N THR A 64 15.82 -0.25 -13.95
CA THR A 64 16.92 -1.17 -13.58
C THR A 64 17.18 -1.16 -12.07
N ARG A 65 16.58 -0.23 -11.33
CA ARG A 65 16.72 -0.07 -9.89
C ARG A 65 15.39 -0.34 -9.18
N PRO A 66 15.42 -0.71 -7.89
CA PRO A 66 14.21 -0.83 -7.08
C PRO A 66 13.36 0.45 -7.14
N ILE A 67 12.03 0.31 -7.09
CA ILE A 67 11.14 1.47 -7.03
C ILE A 67 11.22 2.14 -5.65
N PHE A 68 11.36 1.37 -4.57
CA PHE A 68 11.61 1.87 -3.22
C PHE A 68 12.14 0.73 -2.34
N SER A 69 12.50 1.07 -1.11
CA SER A 69 12.82 0.10 -0.06
C SER A 69 11.79 0.18 1.06
N CYS A 70 11.42 -0.97 1.63
CA CYS A 70 10.47 -1.04 2.74
C CYS A 70 10.96 -0.18 3.91
N PRO A 71 10.17 0.78 4.41
CA PRO A 71 10.56 1.62 5.54
C PRO A 71 10.81 0.87 6.86
N GLY A 72 10.31 -0.36 6.98
CA GLY A 72 10.44 -1.16 8.20
C GLY A 72 11.62 -2.14 8.20
N CYS A 73 12.10 -2.60 7.03
CA CYS A 73 13.11 -3.66 6.96
C CYS A 73 14.06 -3.58 5.77
N GLU A 74 14.00 -2.48 5.00
CA GLU A 74 14.87 -2.20 3.85
C GLU A 74 14.79 -3.24 2.72
N TYR A 75 13.76 -4.09 2.71
CA TYR A 75 13.48 -4.96 1.57
C TYR A 75 13.25 -4.11 0.32
N ALA A 76 14.03 -4.37 -0.74
CA ALA A 76 13.93 -3.66 -2.01
C ALA A 76 12.79 -4.23 -2.86
N PHE A 77 11.86 -3.37 -3.27
CA PHE A 77 10.77 -3.76 -4.17
C PHE A 77 11.19 -3.57 -5.63
N GLU A 78 10.86 -4.55 -6.48
CA GLU A 78 11.12 -4.45 -7.90
C GLU A 78 10.35 -3.28 -8.52
N TYR A 79 10.87 -2.73 -9.62
CA TYR A 79 10.25 -1.56 -10.26
C TYR A 79 8.76 -1.77 -10.60
N TRP A 80 8.41 -2.97 -11.07
CA TRP A 80 7.05 -3.36 -11.43
C TRP A 80 6.35 -4.23 -10.36
N PHE A 81 6.67 -4.03 -9.06
CA PHE A 81 6.18 -4.88 -7.96
C PHE A 81 4.66 -5.12 -7.95
N ILE A 82 3.91 -4.17 -8.46
CA ILE A 82 2.45 -4.08 -8.44
C ILE A 82 1.75 -5.17 -9.23
N ARG A 83 2.47 -5.70 -10.23
CA ARG A 83 2.02 -6.80 -11.08
C ARG A 83 2.16 -8.16 -10.38
N ASP A 84 2.75 -8.18 -9.20
CA ASP A 84 3.05 -9.40 -8.46
C ASP A 84 2.08 -9.58 -7.29
N CYS A 85 1.21 -10.57 -7.42
CA CYS A 85 0.19 -10.87 -6.43
C CYS A 85 0.76 -11.33 -5.07
N ARG A 86 2.05 -11.67 -4.98
CA ARG A 86 2.66 -12.09 -3.69
C ARG A 86 2.66 -10.98 -2.64
N TYR A 87 2.50 -9.72 -3.07
CA TYR A 87 2.47 -8.56 -2.18
C TYR A 87 1.07 -8.22 -1.69
N LYS A 88 0.02 -8.89 -2.17
CA LYS A 88 -1.35 -8.67 -1.70
C LYS A 88 -1.50 -9.17 -0.27
N ALA A 89 -2.25 -8.42 0.52
CA ALA A 89 -2.65 -8.81 1.88
C ALA A 89 -4.15 -9.01 1.98
N SER A 90 -4.56 -9.93 2.84
CA SER A 90 -5.97 -10.21 3.08
C SER A 90 -6.66 -9.13 3.90
N VAL A 91 -7.97 -8.99 3.74
CA VAL A 91 -8.81 -8.12 4.59
C VAL A 91 -8.60 -8.43 6.07
N GLU A 92 -8.56 -9.72 6.42
CA GLU A 92 -8.28 -10.19 7.79
C GLU A 92 -6.94 -9.66 8.31
N ARG A 93 -5.89 -9.68 7.49
CA ARG A 93 -4.57 -9.16 7.86
C ARG A 93 -4.61 -7.66 8.17
N TRP A 94 -5.34 -6.88 7.37
CA TRP A 94 -5.54 -5.44 7.57
C TRP A 94 -6.32 -5.13 8.84
N VAL A 95 -7.42 -5.86 9.07
CA VAL A 95 -8.24 -5.71 10.29
C VAL A 95 -7.42 -6.06 11.53
N ASN A 96 -6.71 -7.20 11.53
CA ASN A 96 -5.87 -7.63 12.65
C ASN A 96 -4.68 -6.68 12.91
N ALA A 97 -4.23 -5.94 11.91
CA ALA A 97 -3.21 -4.89 12.07
C ALA A 97 -3.76 -3.57 12.66
N GLY A 98 -5.08 -3.45 12.83
CA GLY A 98 -5.76 -2.22 13.28
C GLY A 98 -6.09 -1.22 12.17
N PHE A 99 -5.95 -1.61 10.90
CA PHE A 99 -6.19 -0.73 9.74
C PHE A 99 -7.54 -0.96 9.07
N GLY A 100 -8.46 -1.72 9.69
CA GLY A 100 -9.81 -1.92 9.16
C GLY A 100 -10.59 -0.62 8.93
N HIS A 101 -10.27 0.45 9.66
CA HIS A 101 -10.87 1.78 9.49
C HIS A 101 -10.42 2.52 8.21
N LEU A 102 -9.41 2.01 7.51
CA LEU A 102 -8.97 2.50 6.19
C LEU A 102 -9.68 1.78 5.04
N LEU A 103 -10.48 0.76 5.35
CA LEU A 103 -11.26 0.02 4.36
C LEU A 103 -12.67 0.62 4.23
N ASN A 104 -13.21 0.64 3.01
CA ASN A 104 -14.59 1.00 2.74
C ASN A 104 -15.50 0.00 3.43
N SER A 105 -16.36 0.50 4.33
CA SER A 105 -17.24 -0.34 5.15
C SER A 105 -18.41 -0.98 4.37
N THR A 106 -18.51 -0.71 3.07
CA THR A 106 -19.67 -1.04 2.24
C THR A 106 -19.75 -2.52 1.81
N GLU A 107 -18.69 -3.30 2.01
CA GLU A 107 -18.62 -4.73 1.64
C GLU A 107 -18.52 -5.68 2.86
N LEU A 108 -18.72 -5.18 4.08
CA LEU A 108 -18.66 -5.98 5.33
C LEU A 108 -20.04 -6.34 5.91
N SER A 109 -21.12 -6.16 5.15
CA SER A 109 -22.51 -6.48 5.55
C SER A 109 -23.07 -7.70 4.84
#